data_AF-A0A9P8CGK2-F1
#
_entry.id   AF-A0A9P8CGK2-F1
#
_cell.length_a   1.000
_cell.length_b   1.000
_cell.length_c   1.000
_cell.angle_alpha   90.00
_cell.angle_beta   90.00
_cell.angle_gamma   90.00
#
_symmetry.space_group_name_H-M   'P 1'
#
loop_
_entity.id
_entity.type
_entity.pdbx_description
1 polymer ?
#
loop_
_entity_poly.entity_id
_entity_poly.type
_entity_poly.pdbx_seq_one_letter_code
_entity_poly.pdbx_strand_id
1 'polypeptide(L)'
;MRFSLLTLAASAAAFVSAQDSTMVCNRNNCLRAVIASSHSPGPAVASADCISFLASTVTPVAVRTTSISYITVTDPTITVTAAGPLSTPAYATACSGTIMKYASACSCIGVTASIVTLAIPSNVVTSTSIITVVPAVVTVPAA
;
A
#
# COMPACT_ATOMS: atom_id res chain seq x y z
N MET A 1 27.35 -44.98 53.90
CA MET A 1 25.93 -44.60 53.70
C MET A 1 25.90 -43.07 53.64
N ARG A 2 25.50 -42.34 52.59
CA ARG A 2 24.82 -42.61 51.31
C ARG A 2 25.24 -41.51 50.32
N PHE A 3 25.50 -41.88 49.07
CA PHE A 3 25.63 -40.99 47.91
C PHE A 3 24.24 -40.45 47.54
N SER A 4 24.10 -39.14 47.35
CA SER A 4 22.91 -38.55 46.69
C SER A 4 23.35 -37.82 45.43
N LEU A 5 23.25 -38.51 44.29
CA LEU A 5 23.14 -37.90 42.97
C LEU A 5 21.68 -37.49 42.76
N LEU A 6 21.44 -36.23 42.39
CA LEU A 6 20.27 -35.86 41.58
C LEU A 6 20.72 -34.94 40.44
N THR A 7 20.93 -35.55 39.28
CA THR A 7 21.03 -34.87 37.99
C THR A 7 19.63 -34.62 37.45
N LEU A 8 19.22 -33.35 37.35
CA LEU A 8 18.01 -32.95 36.63
C LEU A 8 18.43 -32.38 35.27
N ALA A 9 18.34 -33.21 34.24
CA ALA A 9 18.46 -32.77 32.86
C ALA A 9 17.10 -32.24 32.39
N ALA A 10 17.01 -30.94 32.16
CA ALA A 10 15.88 -30.33 31.46
C ALA A 10 16.43 -29.67 30.17
N SER A 11 16.22 -30.37 29.06
CA SER A 11 16.47 -29.89 27.70
C SER A 11 15.51 -28.74 27.39
N ALA A 12 16.00 -27.50 27.42
CA ALA A 12 15.31 -26.38 26.79
C ALA A 12 15.67 -26.38 25.30
N ALA A 13 14.69 -26.68 24.47
CA ALA A 13 14.76 -26.56 23.03
C ALA A 13 15.23 -25.15 22.65
N ALA A 14 16.23 -25.10 21.76
CA ALA A 14 16.66 -23.86 21.11
C ALA A 14 15.51 -23.34 20.25
N PHE A 15 14.81 -22.31 20.71
CA PHE A 15 14.09 -21.43 19.79
C PHE A 15 15.11 -20.40 19.31
N VAL A 16 15.65 -20.66 18.12
CA VAL A 16 16.35 -19.64 17.33
C VAL A 16 15.33 -18.53 17.07
N SER A 17 15.37 -17.46 17.86
CA SER A 17 14.84 -16.19 17.40
C SER A 17 15.81 -15.68 16.35
N ALA A 18 15.46 -15.84 15.08
CA ALA A 18 16.02 -15.06 14.00
C ALA A 18 15.76 -13.58 14.33
N GLN A 19 16.71 -12.94 15.02
CA GLN A 19 16.78 -11.49 15.08
C GLN A 19 17.36 -11.03 13.75
N ASP A 20 16.46 -10.89 12.78
CA ASP A 20 16.77 -10.12 11.59
C ASP A 20 16.92 -8.64 11.97
N SER A 21 17.77 -7.96 11.21
CA SER A 21 18.54 -6.81 11.60
C SER A 21 17.70 -5.52 11.64
N THR A 22 17.73 -4.78 12.75
CA THR A 22 17.44 -3.32 12.85
C THR A 22 16.03 -2.79 12.50
N MET A 23 14.97 -3.39 13.02
CA MET A 23 13.87 -2.62 13.64
C MET A 23 13.82 -3.01 15.12
N VAL A 24 14.17 -2.10 16.03
CA VAL A 24 13.97 -2.36 17.46
C VAL A 24 12.46 -2.38 17.69
N CYS A 25 11.89 -3.58 17.70
CA CYS A 25 10.49 -3.77 18.00
C CYS A 25 10.27 -3.48 19.47
N ASN A 26 9.85 -2.25 19.73
CA ASN A 26 9.51 -1.83 21.07
C ASN A 26 8.33 -2.69 21.52
N ARG A 27 8.55 -3.52 22.55
CA ARG A 27 7.54 -4.44 23.13
C ARG A 27 6.52 -3.68 23.97
N ASN A 28 6.00 -2.60 23.39
CA ASN A 28 5.02 -1.71 23.96
C ASN A 28 3.65 -2.40 24.05
N ASN A 29 2.73 -1.75 24.75
CA ASN A 29 1.35 -2.21 24.91
C ASN A 29 0.63 -2.40 23.55
N CYS A 30 0.98 -1.62 22.53
CA CYS A 30 0.44 -1.75 21.17
C CYS A 30 0.85 -3.08 20.52
N LEU A 31 2.16 -3.39 20.47
CA LEU A 31 2.66 -4.65 19.94
C LEU A 31 2.12 -5.84 20.74
N ARG A 32 2.05 -5.73 22.06
CA ARG A 32 1.45 -6.76 22.92
C ARG A 32 -0.02 -7.02 22.58
N ALA A 33 -0.79 -5.99 22.25
CA ALA A 33 -2.19 -6.15 21.85
C ALA A 33 -2.31 -6.84 20.48
N VAL A 34 -1.42 -6.51 19.54
CA VAL A 34 -1.40 -7.11 18.18
C VAL A 34 -1.02 -8.60 18.21
N ILE A 35 -0.09 -9.01 19.07
CA ILE A 35 0.36 -10.42 19.16
C ILE A 35 -0.37 -11.26 20.22
N ALA A 36 -1.32 -10.67 20.96
CA ALA A 36 -1.99 -11.36 22.05
C ALA A 36 -2.79 -12.58 21.54
N SER A 37 -2.41 -13.77 22.00
CA SER A 37 -3.15 -15.02 21.72
C SER A 37 -4.33 -15.24 22.67
N SER A 38 -4.33 -14.56 23.82
CA SER A 38 -5.35 -14.69 24.87
C SER A 38 -6.51 -13.70 24.74
N HIS A 39 -6.61 -12.98 23.61
CA HIS A 39 -7.67 -12.01 23.36
C HIS A 39 -8.22 -12.16 21.94
N SER A 40 -9.52 -11.90 21.78
CA SER A 40 -10.15 -11.78 20.47
C SER A 40 -9.67 -10.47 19.79
N PRO A 41 -9.33 -10.47 18.49
CA PRO A 41 -9.61 -11.53 17.50
C PRO A 41 -8.49 -12.57 17.33
N GLY A 42 -7.42 -12.49 18.13
CA GLY A 42 -6.27 -13.37 18.06
C GLY A 42 -5.26 -12.98 16.97
N PRO A 43 -4.06 -13.58 16.97
CA PRO A 43 -2.93 -13.12 16.17
C PRO A 43 -3.13 -13.31 14.66
N ALA A 44 -3.91 -14.32 14.24
CA ALA A 44 -4.18 -14.58 12.82
C ALA A 44 -5.09 -13.52 12.19
N VAL A 45 -6.06 -13.00 12.95
CA VAL A 45 -6.91 -11.91 12.48
C VAL A 45 -6.16 -10.59 12.58
N ALA A 46 -5.41 -10.37 13.66
CA ALA A 46 -4.60 -9.16 13.81
C ALA A 46 -3.54 -9.02 12.70
N SER A 47 -2.96 -10.12 12.21
CA SER A 47 -2.05 -10.09 11.06
C SER A 47 -2.78 -9.77 9.75
N ALA A 48 -3.99 -10.28 9.55
CA ALA A 48 -4.83 -9.90 8.40
C ALA A 48 -5.20 -8.41 8.44
N ASP A 49 -5.59 -7.90 9.60
CA ASP A 49 -5.87 -6.47 9.81
C ASP A 49 -4.62 -5.62 9.57
N CYS A 50 -3.44 -6.10 9.95
CA CYS A 50 -2.17 -5.44 9.64
C CYS A 50 -1.88 -5.39 8.13
N ILE A 51 -2.16 -6.46 7.40
CA ILE A 51 -2.00 -6.51 5.93
C ILE A 51 -2.92 -5.48 5.28
N SER A 52 -4.19 -5.45 5.66
CA SER A 52 -5.16 -4.48 5.14
C SER A 52 -4.81 -3.05 5.53
N PHE A 53 -4.29 -2.83 6.74
CA PHE A 53 -3.92 -1.51 7.23
C PHE A 53 -2.72 -0.91 6.52
N LEU A 54 -1.74 -1.74 6.16
CA LEU A 54 -0.55 -1.29 5.42
C LEU A 54 -0.74 -1.32 3.91
N ALA A 55 -1.93 -1.67 3.40
CA ALA A 55 -2.22 -1.67 1.98
C ALA A 55 -2.38 -0.23 1.44
N SER A 56 -1.72 0.04 0.32
CA SER A 56 -1.82 1.30 -0.40
C SER A 56 -2.16 1.06 -1.86
N THR A 57 -3.00 1.93 -2.41
CA THR A 57 -3.41 1.86 -3.81
C THR A 57 -2.93 3.10 -4.54
N VAL A 58 -2.21 2.87 -5.64
CA VAL A 58 -1.72 3.93 -6.52
C VAL A 58 -2.51 3.88 -7.81
N THR A 59 -3.20 4.97 -8.11
CA THR A 59 -3.92 5.15 -9.38
C THR A 59 -3.17 6.21 -10.19
N PRO A 60 -2.46 5.82 -11.25
CA PRO A 60 -1.83 6.81 -12.12
C PRO A 60 -2.89 7.65 -12.85
N VAL A 61 -2.63 8.94 -13.05
CA VAL A 61 -3.51 9.87 -13.78
C VAL A 61 -3.32 9.75 -15.30
N ALA A 62 -4.42 9.90 -16.04
CA ALA A 62 -4.40 9.98 -17.50
C ALA A 62 -3.67 11.24 -17.98
N VAL A 63 -2.64 11.07 -18.83
CA VAL A 63 -1.99 12.19 -19.53
C VAL A 63 -2.70 12.43 -20.86
N ARG A 64 -3.07 13.69 -21.14
CA ARG A 64 -3.68 14.08 -22.42
C ARG A 64 -2.67 14.80 -23.29
N THR A 65 -2.29 14.19 -24.40
CA THR A 65 -1.47 14.83 -25.44
C THR A 65 -2.40 15.51 -26.45
N THR A 66 -2.44 16.84 -26.48
CA THR A 66 -3.08 17.60 -27.56
C THR A 66 -2.03 18.03 -28.57
N SER A 67 -2.03 17.42 -29.75
CA SER A 67 -1.20 17.85 -30.87
C SER A 67 -1.82 19.10 -31.53
N ILE A 68 -1.42 20.27 -31.04
CA ILE A 68 -1.34 21.50 -31.84
C ILE A 68 0.16 21.84 -31.82
N SER A 69 0.71 22.32 -32.92
CA SER A 69 2.14 22.49 -33.18
C SER A 69 2.84 23.55 -32.28
N TYR A 70 2.81 23.36 -30.97
CA TYR A 70 3.66 23.89 -29.90
C TYR A 70 3.50 22.92 -28.71
N ILE A 71 4.57 22.18 -28.35
CA ILE A 71 4.53 21.13 -27.34
C ILE A 71 4.52 21.75 -25.94
N THR A 72 3.41 21.67 -25.21
CA THR A 72 3.36 21.88 -23.76
C THR A 72 3.16 20.54 -23.05
N VAL A 73 4.18 20.09 -22.32
CA VAL A 73 4.11 18.93 -21.42
C VAL A 73 3.70 19.43 -20.04
N THR A 74 2.60 18.93 -19.49
CA THR A 74 2.22 19.18 -18.09
C THR A 74 2.59 17.96 -17.26
N ASP A 75 3.25 18.18 -16.12
CA ASP A 75 3.74 17.11 -15.23
C ASP A 75 2.55 16.31 -14.67
N PRO A 76 2.52 14.96 -14.81
CA PRO A 76 1.41 14.17 -14.31
C PRO A 76 1.34 14.24 -12.78
N THR A 77 0.19 14.62 -12.23
CA THR A 77 -0.06 14.52 -10.79
C THR A 77 -0.35 13.06 -10.43
N ILE A 78 0.54 12.43 -9.66
CA ILE A 78 0.31 11.07 -9.14
C ILE A 78 -0.52 11.18 -7.87
N THR A 79 -1.67 10.51 -7.82
CA THR A 79 -2.47 10.39 -6.61
C THR A 79 -2.18 9.06 -5.93
N VAL A 80 -1.64 9.13 -4.70
CA VAL A 80 -1.47 7.97 -3.82
C VAL A 80 -2.59 8.00 -2.80
N THR A 81 -3.42 6.97 -2.76
CA THR A 81 -4.51 6.85 -1.79
C THR A 81 -4.25 5.66 -0.88
N ALA A 82 -4.18 5.90 0.42
CA ALA A 82 -4.14 4.81 1.40
C ALA A 82 -5.42 3.98 1.27
N ALA A 83 -5.28 2.67 1.05
CA ALA A 83 -6.41 1.76 0.89
C ALA A 83 -6.83 1.09 2.22
N GLY A 84 -6.04 1.29 3.27
CA GLY A 84 -6.30 0.76 4.61
C GLY A 84 -7.26 1.61 5.46
N PRO A 85 -7.72 1.08 6.61
CA PRO A 85 -8.56 1.80 7.55
C PRO A 85 -7.89 3.09 8.03
N LEU A 86 -8.67 4.19 8.09
CA LEU A 86 -8.21 5.48 8.61
C LEU A 86 -8.10 5.52 10.15
N SER A 87 -8.42 4.42 10.81
CA SER A 87 -8.38 4.29 12.26
C SER A 87 -7.82 2.93 12.66
N THR A 88 -7.23 2.89 13.85
CA THR A 88 -6.77 1.63 14.44
C THR A 88 -7.97 0.76 14.83
N PRO A 89 -7.91 -0.57 14.67
CA PRO A 89 -8.96 -1.47 15.12
C PRO A 89 -9.29 -1.30 16.61
N ALA A 90 -10.52 -1.65 17.02
CA ALA A 90 -10.97 -1.49 18.41
C ALA A 90 -10.13 -2.30 19.42
N TYR A 91 -9.62 -3.47 19.04
CA TYR A 91 -8.71 -4.26 19.89
C TYR A 91 -7.32 -3.61 20.03
N ALA A 92 -6.95 -2.71 19.12
CA ALA A 92 -5.68 -1.99 19.10
C ALA A 92 -5.76 -0.64 19.85
N THR A 93 -6.73 -0.45 20.75
CA THR A 93 -6.83 0.74 21.62
C THR A 93 -5.57 0.99 22.45
N ALA A 94 -4.81 -0.06 22.77
CA ALA A 94 -3.49 0.05 23.41
C ALA A 94 -2.47 0.88 22.58
N CYS A 95 -2.70 1.03 21.28
CA CYS A 95 -1.93 1.91 20.40
C CYS A 95 -2.32 3.39 20.54
N SER A 96 -3.19 3.75 21.50
CA SER A 96 -3.65 5.12 21.78
C SER A 96 -4.33 5.79 20.57
N GLY A 97 -4.94 5.01 19.68
CA GLY A 97 -5.54 5.50 18.44
C GLY A 97 -4.53 6.01 17.41
N THR A 98 -3.22 5.85 17.64
CA THR A 98 -2.19 6.38 16.75
C THR A 98 -1.87 5.40 15.62
N ILE A 99 -2.19 5.82 14.40
CA ILE A 99 -1.97 5.08 13.14
C ILE A 99 -0.51 4.61 13.02
N MET A 100 0.45 5.49 13.33
CA MET A 100 1.88 5.20 13.19
C MET A 100 2.38 4.14 14.18
N LYS A 101 1.80 4.06 15.40
CA LYS A 101 2.18 3.01 16.35
C LYS A 101 1.62 1.66 15.95
N TYR A 102 0.40 1.64 15.41
CA TYR A 102 -0.19 0.42 14.88
C TYR A 102 0.57 -0.08 13.64
N ALA A 103 0.90 0.81 12.69
CA ALA A 103 1.77 0.49 11.56
C ALA A 103 3.12 -0.11 12.00
N SER A 104 3.77 0.51 12.99
CA SER A 104 5.04 0.01 13.54
C SER A 104 4.89 -1.37 14.20
N ALA A 105 3.79 -1.63 14.91
CA ALA A 105 3.51 -2.96 15.47
C ALA A 105 3.27 -4.01 14.38
N CYS A 106 2.60 -3.66 13.29
CA CYS A 106 2.40 -4.51 12.12
C CYS A 106 3.72 -4.83 11.42
N SER A 107 4.59 -3.84 11.25
CA SER A 107 5.96 -4.04 10.74
C SER A 107 6.78 -4.96 11.65
N CYS A 108 6.54 -4.92 12.95
CA CYS A 108 7.23 -5.75 13.94
C CYS A 108 6.83 -7.23 13.96
N ILE A 109 5.66 -7.57 13.45
CA ILE A 109 5.26 -8.97 13.23
C ILE A 109 5.61 -9.45 11.82
N GLY A 110 6.36 -8.65 11.05
CA GLY A 110 6.83 -8.99 9.71
C GLY A 110 5.87 -8.63 8.58
N VAL A 111 4.79 -7.88 8.85
CA VAL A 111 3.90 -7.41 7.77
C VAL A 111 4.56 -6.21 7.09
N THR A 112 4.78 -6.35 5.78
CA THR A 112 5.28 -5.28 4.92
C THR A 112 4.12 -4.58 4.21
N ALA A 113 4.30 -3.29 3.93
CA ALA A 113 3.33 -2.55 3.14
C ALA A 113 3.25 -3.13 1.72
N SER A 114 2.02 -3.31 1.23
CA SER A 114 1.76 -3.78 -0.12
C SER A 114 1.20 -2.63 -0.94
N ILE A 115 1.80 -2.39 -2.11
CA ILE A 115 1.37 -1.38 -3.06
C ILE A 115 0.69 -2.08 -4.23
N VAL A 116 -0.56 -1.73 -4.49
CA VAL A 116 -1.30 -2.19 -5.67
C VAL A 116 -1.38 -1.02 -6.65
N THR A 117 -0.77 -1.20 -7.82
CA THR A 117 -0.86 -0.23 -8.92
C THR A 117 -2.06 -0.58 -9.80
N LEU A 118 -3.01 0.35 -9.90
CA LEU A 118 -4.16 0.23 -10.80
C LEU A 118 -3.79 0.63 -12.23
N ALA A 119 -4.60 0.19 -13.19
CA ALA A 119 -4.47 0.62 -14.58
C ALA A 119 -4.67 2.14 -14.71
N ILE A 120 -3.93 2.74 -15.64
CA ILE A 120 -4.10 4.14 -16.01
C ILE A 120 -5.50 4.31 -16.63
N PRO A 121 -6.32 5.27 -16.19
CA PRO A 121 -7.58 5.56 -16.86
C PRO A 121 -7.29 6.09 -18.27
N SER A 122 -7.87 5.48 -19.30
CA SER A 122 -7.71 5.92 -20.69
C SER A 122 -8.85 6.85 -21.09
N ASN A 123 -8.54 8.06 -21.56
CA ASN A 123 -9.51 8.94 -22.22
C ASN A 123 -9.41 8.76 -23.74
N VAL A 124 -10.49 8.31 -24.39
CA VAL A 124 -10.54 8.20 -25.86
C VAL A 124 -10.93 9.55 -26.45
N VAL A 125 -10.03 10.15 -27.24
CA VAL A 125 -10.30 11.39 -27.98
C VAL A 125 -10.49 11.04 -29.45
N THR A 126 -11.68 11.31 -29.99
CA THR A 126 -11.96 11.17 -31.42
C THR A 126 -11.67 12.49 -32.11
N SER A 127 -10.79 12.50 -33.10
CA SER A 127 -10.47 13.68 -33.92
C SER A 127 -11.05 13.49 -35.32
N THR A 128 -11.96 14.39 -35.72
CA THR A 128 -12.59 14.37 -37.04
C THR A 128 -12.00 15.49 -37.88
N SER A 129 -11.34 15.15 -38.99
CA SER A 129 -10.90 16.10 -40.01
C SER A 129 -11.96 16.20 -41.11
N ILE A 130 -12.41 17.42 -41.39
CA ILE A 130 -13.34 17.71 -42.48
C ILE A 130 -12.54 18.47 -43.55
N ILE A 131 -12.55 17.95 -44.79
CA ILE A 131 -11.98 18.63 -45.95
C ILE A 131 -13.14 19.24 -46.74
N THR A 132 -13.21 20.57 -46.75
CA THR A 132 -14.20 21.31 -47.57
C THR A 132 -13.56 21.67 -48.90
N VAL A 133 -14.11 21.16 -50.01
CA VAL A 133 -13.67 21.50 -51.37
C VAL A 133 -14.62 22.53 -51.94
N VAL A 134 -14.13 23.73 -52.27
CA VAL A 134 -14.89 24.78 -52.95
C VAL A 134 -14.52 24.78 -54.43
N PRO A 135 -15.45 24.52 -55.36
CA PRO A 135 -15.16 24.62 -56.79
C PRO A 135 -14.95 26.08 -57.20
N ALA A 136 -13.86 26.37 -57.92
CA ALA A 136 -13.65 27.68 -58.53
C ALA A 136 -14.49 27.78 -59.82
N VAL A 137 -15.34 28.81 -59.90
CA VAL A 137 -16.06 29.14 -61.14
C VAL A 137 -15.16 30.07 -61.96
N VAL A 138 -14.67 29.57 -63.10
CA VAL A 138 -13.95 30.39 -64.08
C VAL A 138 -14.97 30.88 -65.10
N THR A 139 -15.22 32.19 -65.13
CA THR A 139 -16.03 32.83 -66.16
C THR A 139 -15.16 33.13 -67.37
N VAL A 140 -15.51 32.57 -68.53
CA VAL A 140 -14.88 32.88 -69.82
C VAL A 140 -15.69 33.99 -70.49
N PRO A 141 -15.09 35.12 -70.89
CA PRO A 141 -15.80 36.16 -71.64
C PRO A 141 -16.21 35.63 -73.02
N ALA A 142 -17.44 35.94 -73.44
CA ALA A 142 -17.91 35.67 -74.79
C ALA A 142 -17.13 36.53 -75.82
N ALA A 143 -16.71 35.90 -76.92
CA ALA A 143 -16.01 36.54 -78.04
C ALA A 143 -16.95 37.31 -78.95
#